data_AF-A0A227JG00-F1
#
_entry.id   AF-A0A227JG00-F1
#
_cell.length_a   1.000
_cell.length_b   1.000
_cell.length_c   1.000
_cell.angle_alpha   90.00
_cell.angle_beta   90.00
_cell.angle_gamma   90.00
#
_symmetry.space_group_name_H-M   'P 1'
#
loop_
_entity.id
_entity.type
_entity.pdbx_description
1 polymer ?
#
loop_
_entity_poly.entity_id
_entity_poly.type
_entity_poly.pdbx_seq_one_letter_code
_entity_poly.pdbx_strand_id
1 'polypeptide(L)'
;MQQGMLSSLLLSLSLLTLPVAVSAKEMQESVVEQWLQDTQIQTKVSELLEYVVRDEVDSLKFSLDRLAFPQQEVVRFRLLEKLEQQNIILTPRMALFVESQVRLTPTYQMLERGDGYEFSVPAFNYPAIASRLIKRWKQDQSTLDFVLQAERKELNLQQWLTGTSQQIQTRESLLIRELDSLSPSALKALTTQLTQANVTSWLP
;
A
#
# COMPACT_ATOMS: atom_id res chain seq x y z
N MET A 1 -15.81 2.92 54.48
CA MET A 1 -15.94 3.90 53.37
C MET A 1 -14.61 4.28 52.71
N GLN A 2 -13.51 3.53 52.90
CA GLN A 2 -12.19 3.90 52.34
C GLN A 2 -11.90 3.35 50.94
N GLN A 3 -12.62 2.31 50.49
CA GLN A 3 -12.39 1.71 49.17
C GLN A 3 -12.92 2.58 48.00
N GLY A 4 -13.93 3.41 48.26
CA GLY A 4 -14.47 4.34 47.26
C GLY A 4 -13.51 5.49 46.90
N MET A 5 -12.63 5.90 47.83
CA MET A 5 -11.65 6.97 47.58
C MET A 5 -10.47 6.50 46.72
N LEU A 6 -10.11 5.22 46.78
CA LEU A 6 -9.06 4.67 45.92
C LEU A 6 -9.53 4.50 44.48
N SER A 7 -10.80 4.08 44.30
CA SER A 7 -11.40 4.01 42.96
C SER A 7 -11.56 5.38 42.31
N SER A 8 -11.87 6.44 43.06
CA SER A 8 -11.95 7.79 42.49
C SER A 8 -10.57 8.37 42.15
N LEU A 9 -9.54 8.05 42.94
CA LEU A 9 -8.15 8.40 42.61
C LEU A 9 -7.66 7.69 41.34
N LEU A 10 -7.91 6.38 41.22
CA LEU A 10 -7.54 5.61 40.03
C LEU A 10 -8.29 6.11 38.77
N LEU A 11 -9.58 6.44 38.91
CA LEU A 11 -10.36 7.02 37.81
C LEU A 11 -9.79 8.39 37.39
N SER A 12 -9.45 9.25 38.35
CA SER A 12 -8.85 10.56 38.06
C SER A 12 -7.48 10.47 37.39
N LEU A 13 -6.69 9.44 37.71
CA LEU A 13 -5.40 9.19 37.08
C LEU A 13 -5.56 8.65 35.65
N SER A 14 -6.60 7.85 35.39
CA SER A 14 -6.91 7.33 34.05
C SER A 14 -7.44 8.40 33.08
N LEU A 15 -8.04 9.48 33.59
CA LEU A 15 -8.48 10.63 32.79
C LEU A 15 -7.32 11.51 32.32
N LEU A 16 -6.15 11.44 32.95
CA LEU A 16 -4.94 12.16 32.51
C LEU A 16 -4.22 11.46 31.35
N THR A 17 -4.55 10.20 31.05
CA THR A 17 -4.05 9.46 29.89
C THR A 17 -5.01 9.54 28.70
N LEU A 18 -5.74 10.65 28.56
CA LEU A 18 -6.41 10.96 27.30
C LEU A 18 -5.34 10.99 26.20
N PRO A 19 -5.49 10.22 25.10
CA PRO A 19 -4.60 10.36 23.97
C PRO A 19 -4.66 11.82 23.53
N VAL A 20 -3.50 12.48 23.48
CA VAL A 20 -3.37 13.82 22.90
C VAL A 20 -4.04 13.73 21.54
N ALA A 21 -5.17 14.41 21.38
CA ALA A 21 -5.80 14.56 20.08
C ALA A 21 -4.75 15.26 19.22
N VAL A 22 -4.11 14.50 18.33
CA VAL A 22 -3.16 15.03 17.36
C VAL A 22 -3.98 15.94 16.46
N SER A 23 -4.01 17.22 16.80
CA SER A 23 -4.69 18.24 16.03
C SER A 23 -3.94 18.34 14.70
N ALA A 24 -4.61 17.97 13.62
CA ALA A 24 -4.07 18.10 12.28
C ALA A 24 -3.71 19.57 12.02
N LYS A 25 -2.51 19.80 11.47
CA LYS A 25 -2.02 21.14 11.23
C LYS A 25 -2.44 21.59 9.83
N GLU A 26 -3.30 22.59 9.78
CA GLU A 26 -3.72 23.19 8.51
C GLU A 26 -2.55 23.91 7.82
N MET A 27 -2.46 23.73 6.50
CA MET A 27 -1.47 24.32 5.61
C MET A 27 -2.20 24.94 4.42
N GLN A 28 -1.79 26.15 4.03
CA GLN A 28 -2.32 26.80 2.83
C GLN A 28 -1.80 26.11 1.57
N GLU A 29 -2.62 26.08 0.52
CA GLU A 29 -2.27 25.47 -0.78
C GLU A 29 -0.97 26.01 -1.37
N SER A 30 -0.77 27.33 -1.34
CA SER A 30 0.47 27.97 -1.80
C SER A 30 1.72 27.47 -1.08
N VAL A 31 1.60 27.14 0.21
CA VAL A 31 2.71 26.59 1.02
C VAL A 31 2.97 25.14 0.64
N VAL A 32 1.91 24.36 0.38
CA VAL A 32 2.03 22.98 -0.12
C VAL A 32 2.78 22.98 -1.46
N GLU A 33 2.38 23.83 -2.40
CA GLU A 33 3.03 23.97 -3.70
C GLU A 33 4.51 24.37 -3.59
N GLN A 34 4.82 25.31 -2.69
CA GLN A 34 6.20 25.73 -2.44
C GLN A 34 7.06 24.55 -1.95
N TRP A 35 6.57 23.75 -1.01
CA TRP A 35 7.26 22.54 -0.54
C TRP A 35 7.47 21.52 -1.65
N LEU A 36 6.46 21.36 -2.52
CA LEU A 36 6.52 20.44 -3.64
C LEU A 36 7.53 20.87 -4.71
N GLN A 37 7.85 22.16 -4.82
CA GLN A 37 8.82 22.71 -5.77
C GLN A 37 10.23 22.92 -5.19
N ASP A 38 10.39 22.77 -3.87
CA ASP A 38 11.65 23.00 -3.17
C ASP A 38 12.79 22.08 -3.67
N THR A 39 13.93 22.69 -4.04
CA THR A 39 15.09 21.97 -4.59
C THR A 39 15.81 21.09 -3.56
N GLN A 40 15.80 21.46 -2.28
CA GLN A 40 16.36 20.63 -1.21
C GLN A 40 15.53 19.36 -1.01
N ILE A 41 14.20 19.47 -1.11
CA ILE A 41 13.31 18.30 -1.11
C ILE A 41 13.65 17.37 -2.26
N GLN A 42 13.77 17.90 -3.49
CA GLN A 42 14.10 17.10 -4.67
C GLN A 42 15.46 16.40 -4.55
N THR A 43 16.46 17.11 -4.01
CA THR A 43 17.80 16.56 -3.74
C THR A 43 17.71 15.41 -2.73
N LYS A 44 16.96 15.61 -1.64
CA LYS A 44 16.80 14.57 -0.62
C LYS A 44 16.06 13.35 -1.15
N VAL A 45 15.01 13.55 -1.94
CA VAL A 45 14.28 12.45 -2.60
C VAL A 45 15.21 11.66 -3.52
N SER A 46 16.08 12.34 -4.27
CA SER A 46 17.05 11.69 -5.15
C SER A 46 18.05 10.82 -4.37
N GLU A 47 18.57 11.33 -3.24
CA GLU A 47 19.42 10.55 -2.32
C GLU A 47 18.68 9.32 -1.78
N LEU A 48 17.42 9.48 -1.35
CA LEU A 48 16.62 8.36 -0.84
C LEU A 48 16.28 7.32 -1.91
N LEU A 49 16.13 7.73 -3.17
CA LEU A 49 15.94 6.82 -4.29
C LEU A 49 17.18 5.96 -4.54
N GLU A 50 18.39 6.43 -4.25
CA GLU A 50 19.59 5.57 -4.34
C GLU A 50 19.50 4.38 -3.36
N TYR A 51 19.03 4.61 -2.13
CA TYR A 51 18.80 3.53 -1.18
C TYR A 51 17.73 2.56 -1.66
N VAL A 52 16.69 3.05 -2.34
CA VAL A 52 15.66 2.19 -2.96
C VAL A 52 16.28 1.28 -4.03
N VAL A 53 17.07 1.85 -4.95
CA VAL A 53 17.71 1.09 -6.04
C VAL A 53 18.67 0.04 -5.51
N ARG A 54 19.34 0.30 -4.39
CA ARG A 54 20.26 -0.64 -3.73
C ARG A 54 19.59 -1.60 -2.74
N ASP A 55 18.26 -1.55 -2.60
CA ASP A 55 17.47 -2.30 -1.61
C ASP A 55 17.93 -2.08 -0.15
N GLU A 56 18.50 -0.90 0.14
CA GLU A 56 18.98 -0.48 1.46
C GLU A 56 17.85 0.13 2.31
N VAL A 57 16.81 -0.66 2.57
CA VAL A 57 15.57 -0.21 3.26
C VAL A 57 15.83 0.38 4.65
N ASP A 58 16.80 -0.16 5.40
CA ASP A 58 17.12 0.33 6.75
C ASP A 58 17.76 1.73 6.70
N SER A 59 18.67 1.96 5.74
CA SER A 59 19.30 3.27 5.47
C SER A 59 18.26 4.28 5.00
N LEU A 60 17.34 3.85 4.12
CA LEU A 60 16.22 4.65 3.65
C LEU A 60 15.35 5.13 4.83
N LYS A 61 14.87 4.18 5.65
CA LYS A 61 14.02 4.47 6.80
C LYS A 61 14.72 5.40 7.78
N PHE A 62 15.96 5.10 8.13
CA PHE A 62 16.76 5.92 9.04
C PHE A 62 16.92 7.36 8.52
N SER A 63 17.21 7.54 7.23
CA SER A 63 17.40 8.86 6.63
C SER A 63 16.10 9.65 6.55
N LEU A 64 14.97 8.98 6.31
CA LEU A 64 13.64 9.56 6.27
C LEU A 64 13.12 9.99 7.65
N ASP A 65 13.32 9.14 8.66
CA ASP A 65 12.80 9.37 10.01
C ASP A 65 13.51 10.51 10.75
N ARG A 66 14.71 10.88 10.31
CA ARG A 66 15.49 12.00 10.86
C ARG A 66 15.13 13.37 10.28
N LEU A 67 14.32 13.41 9.23
CA LEU A 67 13.85 14.67 8.66
C LEU A 67 12.89 15.35 9.62
N ALA A 68 13.01 16.68 9.74
CA ALA A 68 12.06 17.46 10.51
C ALA A 68 10.73 17.57 9.77
N PHE A 69 9.64 17.77 10.50
CA PHE A 69 8.36 18.18 9.91
C PHE A 69 8.42 19.66 9.49
N PRO A 70 7.80 20.06 8.35
CA PRO A 70 6.98 19.26 7.43
C PRO A 70 7.78 18.44 6.40
N GLN A 71 9.07 18.74 6.21
CA GLN A 71 9.94 18.13 5.19
C GLN A 71 9.83 16.60 5.13
N GLN A 72 9.74 15.93 6.27
CA GLN A 72 9.56 14.47 6.32
C GLN A 72 8.34 13.99 5.50
N GLU A 73 7.17 14.61 5.64
CA GLU A 73 5.96 14.18 4.91
C GLU A 73 6.05 14.51 3.42
N VAL A 74 6.65 15.66 3.08
CA VAL A 74 6.89 16.05 1.68
C VAL A 74 7.81 15.04 0.99
N VAL A 75 8.92 14.68 1.65
CA VAL A 75 9.87 13.70 1.13
C VAL A 75 9.24 12.31 1.04
N ARG A 76 8.46 11.88 2.05
CA ARG A 76 7.67 10.63 1.97
C ARG A 76 6.78 10.60 0.74
N PHE A 77 6.00 11.66 0.54
CA PHE A 77 5.08 11.81 -0.58
C PHE A 77 5.80 11.75 -1.93
N ARG A 78 6.82 12.59 -2.11
CA ARG A 78 7.60 12.66 -3.36
C ARG A 78 8.35 11.36 -3.64
N LEU A 79 8.90 10.71 -2.62
CA LEU A 79 9.57 9.42 -2.79
C LEU A 79 8.60 8.37 -3.34
N LEU A 80 7.46 8.17 -2.69
CA LEU A 80 6.48 7.18 -3.12
C LEU A 80 5.88 7.52 -4.49
N GLU A 81 5.66 8.80 -4.78
CA GLU A 81 5.24 9.27 -6.09
C GLU A 81 6.25 8.88 -7.17
N LYS A 82 7.56 9.04 -6.90
CA LYS A 82 8.62 8.60 -7.82
C LYS A 82 8.64 7.09 -8.02
N LEU A 83 8.43 6.29 -6.96
CA LEU A 83 8.32 4.83 -7.10
C LEU A 83 7.16 4.46 -8.04
N GLU A 84 6.01 5.11 -7.88
CA GLU A 84 4.82 4.85 -8.69
C GLU A 84 5.01 5.29 -10.15
N GLN A 85 5.53 6.51 -10.37
CA GLN A 85 5.77 7.07 -11.71
C GLN A 85 6.80 6.29 -12.50
N GLN A 86 7.87 5.82 -11.84
CA GLN A 86 8.95 5.05 -12.48
C GLN A 86 8.62 3.55 -12.57
N ASN A 87 7.46 3.11 -12.09
CA ASN A 87 7.05 1.71 -12.05
C ASN A 87 8.11 0.80 -11.41
N ILE A 88 8.70 1.23 -10.29
CA ILE A 88 9.72 0.45 -9.61
C ILE A 88 9.10 -0.83 -9.04
N ILE A 89 9.67 -1.98 -9.41
CA ILE A 89 9.28 -3.28 -8.86
C ILE A 89 9.78 -3.36 -7.42
N LEU A 90 8.85 -3.53 -6.48
CA LEU A 90 9.21 -3.60 -5.05
C LEU A 90 9.76 -4.97 -4.70
N THR A 91 10.93 -4.99 -4.05
CA THR A 91 11.41 -6.17 -3.32
C THR A 91 10.48 -6.47 -2.13
N PRO A 92 10.49 -7.69 -1.57
CA PRO A 92 9.72 -7.98 -0.37
C PRO A 92 10.02 -7.05 0.81
N ARG A 93 11.30 -6.66 0.99
CA ARG A 93 11.71 -5.72 2.05
C ARG A 93 11.15 -4.32 1.79
N MET A 94 11.22 -3.86 0.55
CA MET A 94 10.66 -2.56 0.16
C MET A 94 9.14 -2.54 0.28
N ALA A 95 8.45 -3.64 -0.06
CA ALA A 95 7.01 -3.76 0.12
C ALA A 95 6.60 -3.60 1.59
N LEU A 96 7.35 -4.17 2.54
CA LEU A 96 7.11 -3.96 3.97
C LEU A 96 7.29 -2.49 4.37
N PHE A 97 8.32 -1.82 3.84
CA PHE A 97 8.51 -0.39 4.06
C PHE A 97 7.34 0.43 3.51
N VAL A 98 6.92 0.21 2.26
CA VAL A 98 5.79 0.92 1.65
C VAL A 98 4.48 0.62 2.40
N GLU A 99 4.25 -0.62 2.83
CA GLU A 99 3.07 -1.01 3.61
C GLU A 99 3.03 -0.29 4.97
N SER A 100 4.19 -0.09 5.61
CA SER A 100 4.24 0.71 6.83
C SER A 100 3.81 2.17 6.62
N GLN A 101 4.01 2.74 5.42
CA GLN A 101 3.59 4.11 5.09
C GLN A 101 2.06 4.24 4.96
N VAL A 102 1.35 3.16 4.60
CA VAL A 102 -0.13 3.14 4.52
C VAL A 102 -0.76 3.44 5.88
N ARG A 103 -0.12 3.00 6.97
CA ARG A 103 -0.65 3.08 8.33
C ARG A 103 -0.38 4.42 9.02
N LEU A 104 0.47 5.26 8.44
CA LEU A 104 0.85 6.54 9.02
C LEU A 104 -0.18 7.61 8.67
N THR A 105 -0.77 8.25 9.68
CA THR A 105 -1.70 9.36 9.50
C THR A 105 -0.93 10.65 9.14
N PRO A 106 -1.25 11.32 8.02
CA PRO A 106 -0.66 12.60 7.67
C PRO A 106 -0.98 13.67 8.72
N THR A 107 0.04 14.43 9.12
CA THR A 107 -0.06 15.49 10.13
C THR A 107 -0.58 16.78 9.51
N TYR A 108 -0.17 17.08 8.28
CA TYR A 108 -0.52 18.31 7.58
C TYR A 108 -1.74 18.11 6.70
N GLN A 109 -2.72 18.99 6.85
CA GLN A 109 -3.94 19.00 6.06
C GLN A 109 -4.10 20.34 5.34
N MET A 110 -4.89 20.35 4.28
CA MET A 110 -5.21 21.52 3.48
C MET A 110 -6.72 21.56 3.28
N LEU A 111 -7.29 22.76 3.34
CA LEU A 111 -8.69 22.98 3.00
C LEU A 111 -8.85 23.02 1.49
N GLU A 112 -9.68 22.14 0.97
CA GLU A 112 -10.10 22.12 -0.42
C GLU A 112 -11.55 22.61 -0.49
N ARG A 113 -11.83 23.52 -1.44
CA ARG A 113 -13.18 24.08 -1.66
C ARG A 113 -13.75 23.52 -2.95
N GLY A 114 -14.91 22.86 -2.86
CA GLY A 114 -15.62 22.31 -4.01
C GLY A 114 -17.13 22.35 -3.80
N ASP A 115 -17.89 22.72 -4.84
CA ASP A 115 -19.36 22.67 -4.87
C ASP A 115 -20.09 23.30 -3.66
N GLY A 116 -19.54 24.38 -3.10
CA GLY A 116 -20.13 25.08 -1.95
C GLY A 116 -19.83 24.46 -0.58
N TYR A 117 -18.94 23.46 -0.53
CA TYR A 117 -18.47 22.82 0.69
C TYR A 117 -16.95 23.00 0.84
N GLU A 118 -16.48 22.99 2.10
CA GLU A 118 -15.06 22.94 2.45
C GLU A 118 -14.76 21.59 3.09
N PHE A 119 -13.73 20.90 2.60
CA PHE A 119 -13.28 19.63 3.18
C PHE A 119 -11.77 19.66 3.42
N SER A 120 -11.35 18.98 4.48
CA SER A 120 -9.94 18.88 4.85
C SER A 120 -9.33 17.62 4.26
N VAL A 121 -8.27 17.78 3.47
CA VAL A 121 -7.52 16.67 2.85
C VAL A 121 -6.08 16.66 3.34
N PRO A 122 -5.38 15.51 3.36
CA PRO A 122 -3.94 15.49 3.59
C PRO A 122 -3.20 16.39 2.58
N ALA A 123 -2.39 17.32 3.07
CA ALA A 123 -1.54 18.17 2.24
C ALA A 123 -0.55 17.34 1.40
N PHE A 124 -0.10 16.21 1.95
CA PHE A 124 0.80 15.26 1.30
C PHE A 124 0.22 13.85 1.43
N ASN A 125 -0.60 13.41 0.46
CA ASN A 125 -1.35 12.15 0.54
C ASN A 125 -0.50 10.91 0.20
N TYR A 126 0.59 10.71 0.92
CA TYR A 126 1.48 9.56 0.76
C TYR A 126 0.82 8.20 1.10
N PRO A 127 -0.16 8.07 2.04
CA PRO A 127 -0.79 6.78 2.31
C PRO A 127 -1.60 6.25 1.13
N ALA A 128 -2.22 7.14 0.35
CA ALA A 128 -2.96 6.76 -0.86
C ALA A 128 -2.01 6.19 -1.94
N ILE A 129 -0.86 6.83 -2.14
CA ILE A 129 0.17 6.33 -3.08
C ILE A 129 0.71 4.98 -2.61
N ALA A 130 1.06 4.87 -1.32
CA ALA A 130 1.51 3.61 -0.72
C ALA A 130 0.51 2.47 -0.93
N SER A 131 -0.78 2.74 -0.75
CA SER A 131 -1.84 1.75 -0.93
C SER A 131 -1.93 1.24 -2.37
N ARG A 132 -1.78 2.13 -3.36
CA ARG A 132 -1.77 1.74 -4.78
C ARG A 132 -0.53 0.92 -5.13
N LEU A 133 0.65 1.31 -4.63
CA LEU A 133 1.90 0.56 -4.80
C LEU A 133 1.79 -0.87 -4.24
N ILE A 134 1.26 -1.02 -3.02
CA ILE A 134 1.06 -2.34 -2.41
C ILE A 134 0.02 -3.17 -3.16
N LYS A 135 -1.07 -2.55 -3.62
CA LYS A 135 -2.08 -3.24 -4.44
C LYS A 135 -1.45 -3.78 -5.72
N ARG A 136 -0.65 -2.97 -6.42
CA ARG A 136 0.08 -3.39 -7.63
C ARG A 136 1.04 -4.52 -7.33
N TRP A 137 1.87 -4.39 -6.30
CA TRP A 137 2.83 -5.43 -5.92
C TRP A 137 2.15 -6.76 -5.60
N LYS A 138 1.04 -6.76 -4.84
CA LYS A 138 0.26 -7.97 -4.54
C LYS A 138 -0.32 -8.59 -5.82
N GLN A 139 -0.77 -7.76 -6.76
CA GLN A 139 -1.23 -8.22 -8.06
C GLN A 139 -0.10 -8.88 -8.86
N ASP A 140 1.08 -8.25 -8.92
CA ASP A 140 2.24 -8.79 -9.65
C ASP A 140 2.70 -10.13 -9.07
N GLN A 141 2.72 -10.27 -7.74
CA GLN A 141 3.00 -11.53 -7.07
C GLN A 141 1.98 -12.61 -7.43
N SER A 142 0.69 -12.26 -7.46
CA SER A 142 -0.36 -13.23 -7.83
C SER A 142 -0.28 -13.65 -9.30
N THR A 143 0.08 -12.74 -10.21
CA THR A 143 0.32 -13.06 -11.61
C THR A 143 1.52 -13.99 -11.75
N LEU A 144 2.63 -13.68 -11.10
CA LEU A 144 3.84 -14.51 -11.17
C LEU A 144 3.59 -15.92 -10.62
N ASP A 145 2.93 -16.03 -9.47
CA ASP A 145 2.59 -17.32 -8.85
C ASP A 145 1.69 -18.16 -9.78
N PHE A 146 0.65 -17.55 -10.34
CA PHE A 146 -0.22 -18.20 -11.32
C PHE A 146 0.57 -18.71 -12.54
N VAL A 147 1.37 -17.85 -13.18
CA VAL A 147 2.14 -18.21 -14.37
C VAL A 147 3.13 -19.33 -14.05
N LEU A 148 3.86 -19.24 -12.94
CA LEU A 148 4.82 -20.28 -12.55
C LEU A 148 4.14 -21.63 -12.30
N GLN A 149 3.02 -21.66 -11.56
CA GLN A 149 2.29 -22.90 -11.31
C GLN A 149 1.69 -23.48 -12.59
N ALA A 150 1.18 -22.63 -13.49
CA ALA A 150 0.64 -23.06 -14.78
C ALA A 150 1.74 -23.65 -15.68
N GLU A 151 2.89 -22.98 -15.79
CA GLU A 151 4.02 -23.45 -16.60
C GLU A 151 4.62 -24.76 -16.08
N ARG A 152 4.66 -24.92 -14.75
CA ARG A 152 5.08 -26.18 -14.11
C ARG A 152 4.02 -27.28 -14.18
N LYS A 153 2.80 -26.97 -14.65
CA LYS A 153 1.64 -27.88 -14.67
C LYS A 153 1.24 -28.35 -13.25
N GLU A 154 1.57 -27.54 -12.25
CA GLU A 154 1.25 -27.76 -10.84
C GLU A 154 -0.07 -27.07 -10.45
N LEU A 155 -0.54 -26.12 -11.25
CA LEU A 155 -1.78 -25.40 -11.02
C LEU A 155 -3.00 -26.33 -11.16
N ASN A 156 -3.70 -26.57 -10.05
CA ASN A 156 -5.03 -27.17 -10.05
C ASN A 156 -6.09 -26.06 -10.12
N LEU A 157 -6.70 -25.87 -11.30
CA LEU A 157 -7.65 -24.78 -11.54
C LEU A 157 -8.91 -24.90 -10.68
N GLN A 158 -9.40 -26.11 -10.45
CA GLN A 158 -10.62 -26.33 -9.67
C GLN A 158 -10.42 -25.84 -8.25
N GLN A 159 -9.33 -26.24 -7.59
CA GLN A 159 -9.01 -25.80 -6.24
C GLN A 159 -8.65 -24.32 -6.20
N TRP A 160 -7.90 -23.83 -7.20
CA TRP A 160 -7.51 -22.43 -7.28
C TRP A 160 -8.70 -21.49 -7.49
N LEU A 161 -9.75 -21.90 -8.18
CA LEU A 161 -10.99 -21.11 -8.36
C LEU A 161 -12.00 -21.24 -7.20
N THR A 162 -11.58 -21.72 -6.02
CA THR A 162 -12.43 -21.73 -4.81
C THR A 162 -12.11 -20.57 -3.86
N GLY A 163 -13.13 -20.02 -3.20
CA GLY A 163 -12.96 -18.94 -2.22
C GLY A 163 -14.20 -18.07 -2.10
N THR A 164 -14.01 -16.84 -1.60
CA THR A 164 -15.06 -15.83 -1.60
C THR A 164 -15.36 -15.37 -3.03
N SER A 165 -16.58 -14.87 -3.28
CA SER A 165 -16.96 -14.39 -4.62
C SER A 165 -15.97 -13.38 -5.21
N GLN A 166 -15.42 -12.49 -4.37
CA GLN A 166 -14.40 -11.52 -4.77
C GLN A 166 -13.08 -12.19 -5.16
N GLN A 167 -12.64 -13.21 -4.43
CA GLN A 167 -11.42 -13.96 -4.75
C GLN A 167 -11.57 -14.71 -6.07
N ILE A 168 -12.72 -15.35 -6.29
CA ILE A 168 -13.03 -16.07 -7.52
C ILE A 168 -12.98 -15.09 -8.70
N GLN A 169 -13.71 -13.98 -8.63
CA GLN A 169 -13.74 -12.98 -9.70
C GLN A 169 -12.35 -12.41 -10.02
N THR A 170 -11.52 -12.18 -8.99
CA THR A 170 -10.14 -11.70 -9.17
C THR A 170 -9.28 -12.74 -9.89
N ARG A 171 -9.40 -14.01 -9.50
CA ARG A 171 -8.66 -15.13 -10.09
C ARG A 171 -9.12 -15.44 -11.51
N GLU A 172 -10.42 -15.41 -11.79
CA GLU A 172 -10.97 -15.54 -13.14
C GLU A 172 -10.47 -14.43 -14.06
N SER A 173 -10.51 -13.17 -13.59
CA SER A 173 -9.99 -12.05 -14.36
C SER A 173 -8.49 -12.18 -14.63
N LEU A 174 -7.72 -12.70 -13.66
CA LEU A 174 -6.29 -12.97 -13.83
C LEU A 174 -6.07 -14.08 -14.86
N LEU A 175 -6.79 -15.21 -14.73
CA LEU A 175 -6.72 -16.33 -15.67
C LEU A 175 -6.94 -15.81 -17.09
N ILE A 176 -8.07 -15.15 -17.36
CA ILE A 176 -8.43 -14.64 -18.69
C ILE A 176 -7.36 -13.70 -19.25
N ARG A 177 -6.83 -12.79 -18.42
CA ARG A 177 -5.81 -11.82 -18.85
C ARG A 177 -4.48 -12.47 -19.23
N GLU A 178 -4.07 -13.51 -18.50
CA GLU A 178 -2.76 -14.14 -18.65
C GLU A 178 -2.79 -15.39 -19.55
N LEU A 179 -3.94 -15.81 -20.10
CA LEU A 179 -4.01 -16.99 -20.97
C LEU A 179 -3.03 -16.89 -22.17
N ASP A 180 -2.96 -15.72 -22.79
CA ASP A 180 -2.10 -15.50 -23.97
C ASP A 180 -0.60 -15.45 -23.62
N SER A 181 -0.24 -15.27 -22.35
CA SER A 181 1.16 -15.24 -21.90
C SER A 181 1.72 -16.63 -21.57
N LEU A 182 0.86 -17.65 -21.46
CA LEU A 182 1.23 -19.02 -21.14
C LEU A 182 1.75 -19.80 -22.36
N SER A 183 2.66 -20.74 -22.12
CA SER A 183 3.16 -21.64 -23.14
C SER A 183 2.05 -22.56 -23.68
N PRO A 184 2.13 -23.03 -24.93
CA PRO A 184 1.15 -23.98 -25.48
C PRO A 184 1.01 -25.26 -24.64
N SER A 185 2.08 -25.66 -23.95
CA SER A 185 2.09 -26.84 -23.10
C SER A 185 1.33 -26.63 -21.79
N ALA A 186 1.43 -25.44 -21.20
CA ALA A 186 0.66 -25.03 -20.03
C ALA A 186 -0.81 -24.88 -20.38
N LEU A 187 -1.12 -24.18 -21.47
CA LEU A 187 -2.50 -24.03 -21.98
C LEU A 187 -3.19 -25.37 -22.23
N LYS A 188 -2.46 -26.34 -22.80
CA LYS A 188 -3.00 -27.69 -23.00
C LYS A 188 -3.33 -28.36 -21.66
N ALA A 189 -2.44 -28.26 -20.66
CA ALA A 189 -2.67 -28.84 -19.33
C ALA A 189 -3.88 -28.21 -18.63
N LEU A 190 -4.02 -26.89 -18.69
CA LEU A 190 -5.18 -26.17 -18.15
C LEU A 190 -6.48 -26.55 -18.88
N THR A 191 -6.45 -26.61 -20.21
CA THR A 191 -7.60 -27.00 -21.04
C THR A 191 -8.04 -28.43 -20.76
N THR A 192 -7.08 -29.35 -20.54
CA THR A 192 -7.38 -30.73 -20.14
C THR A 192 -8.14 -30.79 -18.82
N GLN A 193 -7.81 -29.96 -17.83
CA GLN A 193 -8.54 -29.91 -16.55
C GLN A 193 -10.00 -29.44 -16.72
N LEU A 194 -10.28 -28.58 -17.70
CA LEU A 194 -11.65 -28.10 -17.97
C LEU A 194 -12.47 -29.08 -18.84
N THR A 195 -11.83 -29.76 -19.78
CA THR A 195 -12.51 -30.59 -20.79
C THR A 195 -12.61 -32.07 -20.42
N GLN A 196 -11.70 -32.59 -19.58
CA GLN A 196 -11.65 -34.00 -19.21
C GLN A 196 -12.10 -34.25 -17.76
N ALA A 197 -12.34 -33.20 -16.98
CA ALA A 197 -12.97 -33.34 -15.67
C ALA A 197 -14.47 -33.62 -15.82
N ASN A 198 -15.02 -34.46 -14.96
CA ASN A 198 -16.47 -34.70 -14.91
C ASN A 198 -17.19 -33.37 -14.65
N VAL A 199 -18.19 -33.03 -15.46
CA VAL A 199 -18.94 -31.76 -15.38
C VAL A 199 -19.50 -31.49 -13.96
N THR A 200 -19.74 -32.54 -13.17
CA THR A 200 -20.19 -32.48 -11.78
C THR A 200 -19.14 -31.98 -10.78
N SER A 201 -17.85 -31.88 -11.15
CA SER A 201 -16.80 -31.37 -10.26
C SER A 201 -16.69 -29.84 -10.27
N TRP A 202 -17.28 -29.18 -11.27
CA TRP A 202 -17.19 -27.73 -11.48
C TRP A 202 -18.45 -26.96 -11.10
N LEU A 203 -19.52 -27.67 -10.74
CA LEU A 203 -20.79 -27.12 -10.26
C LEU A 203 -20.91 -27.37 -8.74
N PRO A 204 -21.40 -26.40 -7.95
CA PRO A 204 -21.75 -26.65 -6.55
C PRO A 204 -22.92 -27.64 -6.40
#